data_AF-B9STI4-F1
#
_entry.id   AF-B9STI4-F1
#
_cell.length_a   1.000
_cell.length_b   1.000
_cell.length_c   1.000
_cell.angle_alpha   90.00
_cell.angle_beta   90.00
_cell.angle_gamma   90.00
#
_symmetry.space_group_name_H-M   'P 1'
#
loop_
_entity.id
_entity.type
_entity.pdbx_description
1 polymer ?
#
loop_
_entity_poly.entity_id
_entity_poly.type
_entity_poly.pdbx_seq_one_letter_code
_entity_poly.pdbx_strand_id
1 'polypeptide(L)'
;MASDSAKEKILSGLVEPTPQTNNAYGSNRGRFFSVKFADPLAELIPKHFASKVSLRHPAYIFGKLHPSITNLAVALAVYLGVGTLCFYSVLDDIKGNKENPMIDSLYFTVTTLSTVGYGDLVPNSTFVKVLCCVFVVIGMALVGLIMSKAADYIVEKQEMLLVNSLDKHQKNGPSKIMGMETNNVIYNCLLAGAVLSIFMFVGTIFLYVFEGLDFIDSIYCICTTITTLGYGDKAFASAGGRLFAVLWILIGTFGLGQLLMYVAEILTESRQRALVNWVTNWRMTNLVLNAADIENDGVAETAEFAVHKLKAMGRISQEDISRLMKEFEDLDVHKCGFLSASDLVFAQTKR
;
A
#
# COMPACT_ATOMS: atom_id res chain seq x y z
N MET A 1 -32.52 -49.86 -59.32
CA MET A 1 -32.10 -48.53 -59.79
C MET A 1 -31.10 -48.02 -58.75
N ALA A 2 -29.79 -48.37 -58.75
CA ALA A 2 -28.74 -48.09 -59.74
C ALA A 2 -28.74 -46.58 -60.12
N SER A 3 -27.69 -45.77 -60.05
CA SER A 3 -26.22 -45.90 -59.96
C SER A 3 -25.70 -44.48 -59.57
N ASP A 4 -24.68 -44.29 -58.73
CA ASP A 4 -23.24 -44.47 -58.93
C ASP A 4 -22.58 -43.51 -59.96
N SER A 5 -21.52 -42.85 -59.47
CA SER A 5 -20.27 -42.50 -60.16
C SER A 5 -20.22 -41.46 -61.31
N ALA A 6 -19.57 -40.33 -60.98
CA ALA A 6 -18.34 -39.80 -61.60
C ALA A 6 -18.30 -39.32 -63.07
N LYS A 7 -17.34 -38.39 -63.27
CA LYS A 7 -16.69 -37.94 -64.53
C LYS A 7 -17.47 -36.89 -65.33
N GLU A 8 -16.89 -35.79 -65.82
CA GLU A 8 -15.49 -35.39 -66.00
C GLU A 8 -15.43 -33.92 -66.51
N LYS A 9 -14.22 -33.31 -66.38
CA LYS A 9 -13.60 -32.38 -67.37
C LYS A 9 -14.15 -30.93 -67.39
N ILE A 10 -13.39 -29.84 -67.27
CA ILE A 10 -12.09 -29.39 -67.81
C ILE A 10 -11.71 -28.13 -66.96
N LEU A 11 -10.54 -27.95 -66.35
CA LEU A 11 -9.29 -27.51 -66.99
C LEU A 11 -8.14 -27.68 -65.99
N SER A 12 -7.18 -28.52 -66.36
CA SER A 12 -5.85 -28.66 -65.78
C SER A 12 -4.88 -27.66 -66.41
N GLY A 13 -3.85 -27.28 -65.65
CA GLY A 13 -2.66 -26.57 -66.11
C GLY A 13 -1.81 -26.17 -64.91
N LEU A 14 -1.06 -27.12 -64.34
CA LEU A 14 0.42 -27.17 -64.40
C LEU A 14 1.04 -26.00 -63.61
N VAL A 15 1.73 -26.22 -62.49
CA VAL A 15 3.09 -26.80 -62.44
C VAL A 15 3.42 -27.16 -60.97
N GLU A 16 3.95 -28.37 -60.74
CA GLU A 16 4.65 -28.75 -59.50
C GLU A 16 6.11 -28.23 -59.53
N PRO A 17 6.73 -27.99 -58.36
CA PRO A 17 8.18 -28.14 -58.27
C PRO A 17 8.59 -29.13 -57.18
N THR A 18 9.44 -30.09 -57.56
CA THR A 18 10.39 -30.79 -56.67
C THR A 18 11.83 -30.34 -57.05
N PRO A 19 12.88 -30.76 -56.33
CA PRO A 19 13.40 -30.20 -55.10
C PRO A 19 14.77 -29.49 -55.26
N GLN A 20 15.09 -28.62 -54.30
CA GLN A 20 16.41 -28.14 -53.86
C GLN A 20 17.58 -28.09 -54.87
N THR A 21 18.07 -26.88 -55.16
CA THR A 21 19.52 -26.60 -55.22
C THR A 21 19.83 -25.26 -54.55
N ASN A 22 20.86 -25.28 -53.72
CA ASN A 22 21.43 -24.18 -52.95
C ASN A 22 21.72 -22.94 -53.81
N ASN A 23 21.49 -21.74 -53.25
CA ASN A 23 22.55 -20.73 -53.12
C ASN A 23 22.12 -19.53 -52.24
N ALA A 24 22.89 -19.37 -51.16
CA ALA A 24 23.29 -18.13 -50.48
C ALA A 24 22.27 -16.98 -50.32
N TYR A 25 21.67 -16.88 -49.13
CA TYR A 25 21.40 -15.58 -48.50
C TYR A 25 21.78 -15.66 -47.01
N GLY A 26 22.58 -14.68 -46.57
CA GLY A 26 23.28 -14.65 -45.30
C GLY A 26 22.36 -14.77 -44.09
N SER A 27 22.75 -15.67 -43.19
CA SER A 27 22.20 -15.76 -41.84
C SER A 27 22.59 -14.53 -41.03
N ASN A 28 21.73 -13.51 -41.00
CA ASN A 28 21.79 -12.49 -39.95
C ASN A 28 21.05 -13.03 -38.73
N ARG A 29 21.73 -13.92 -37.98
CA ARG A 29 21.37 -14.23 -36.60
C ARG A 29 21.41 -12.92 -35.82
N GLY A 30 20.23 -12.43 -35.40
CA GLY A 30 20.12 -11.34 -34.46
C GLY A 30 21.02 -11.65 -33.25
N ARG A 31 22.09 -10.86 -33.10
CA ARG A 31 22.85 -10.83 -31.85
C ARG A 31 21.91 -10.21 -30.84
N PHE A 32 21.33 -11.04 -29.98
CA PHE A 32 20.92 -10.57 -28.67
C PHE A 32 22.16 -9.94 -28.03
N PHE A 33 22.23 -8.61 -28.02
CA PHE A 33 23.11 -7.92 -27.10
C PHE A 33 22.58 -8.22 -25.71
N SER A 34 23.13 -9.24 -25.06
CA SER A 34 23.15 -9.28 -23.61
C SER A 34 24.03 -8.12 -23.19
N VAL A 35 23.41 -6.97 -22.95
CA VAL A 35 24.05 -5.87 -22.25
C VAL A 35 24.24 -6.39 -20.83
N LYS A 36 25.38 -7.00 -20.57
CA LYS A 36 25.91 -7.06 -19.21
C LYS A 36 26.18 -5.60 -18.84
N PHE A 37 25.33 -5.03 -18.00
CA PHE A 37 25.79 -3.96 -17.13
C PHE A 37 26.96 -4.56 -16.34
N ALA A 38 28.19 -4.25 -16.76
CA ALA A 38 29.34 -4.46 -15.91
C ALA A 38 29.20 -3.41 -14.82
N ASP A 39 28.72 -3.80 -13.62
CA ASP A 39 28.53 -2.90 -12.49
C ASP A 39 29.86 -2.22 -12.12
N PRO A 40 30.10 -0.93 -12.44
CA PRO A 40 31.23 -0.20 -11.91
C PRO A 40 30.85 0.46 -10.57
N LEU A 41 29.54 0.45 -10.24
CA LEU A 41 28.95 1.07 -9.05
C LEU A 41 28.90 0.16 -7.83
N ALA A 42 29.05 -1.16 -8.01
CA ALA A 42 29.10 -2.11 -6.89
C ALA A 42 30.37 -1.96 -6.03
N GLU A 43 31.44 -1.37 -6.57
CA GLU A 43 32.68 -1.10 -5.84
C GLU A 43 32.67 0.21 -5.03
N LEU A 44 31.70 1.10 -5.27
CA LEU A 44 31.62 2.40 -4.57
C LEU A 44 30.67 2.41 -3.36
N ILE A 45 29.99 1.30 -3.07
CA ILE A 45 29.15 1.18 -1.87
C ILE A 45 30.09 0.91 -0.67
N PRO A 46 30.10 1.75 0.38
CA PRO A 46 30.91 1.50 1.55
C PRO A 46 30.62 0.10 2.13
N LYS A 47 31.67 -0.70 2.36
CA LYS A 47 31.63 -2.08 2.89
C LYS A 47 30.91 -2.25 4.24
N HIS A 48 30.36 -1.18 4.81
CA HIS A 48 29.60 -1.21 6.05
C HIS A 48 28.13 -1.64 5.88
N PHE A 49 27.65 -1.82 4.63
CA PHE A 49 26.27 -2.23 4.35
C PHE A 49 26.10 -3.74 4.05
N ALA A 50 27.19 -4.46 3.80
CA ALA A 50 27.16 -5.86 3.34
C ALA A 50 27.06 -6.91 4.47
N SER A 51 27.11 -6.54 5.75
CA SER A 51 26.98 -7.48 6.87
C SER A 51 25.59 -7.39 7.52
N LYS A 52 24.55 -7.90 6.85
CA LYS A 52 23.32 -8.34 7.53
C LYS A 52 22.44 -9.27 6.70
N VAL A 53 23.02 -10.07 5.82
CA VAL A 53 22.34 -11.26 5.30
C VAL A 53 22.63 -12.42 6.25
N SER A 54 21.95 -12.42 7.39
CA SER A 54 21.87 -13.59 8.26
C SER A 54 20.49 -14.21 8.05
N LEU A 55 20.50 -15.44 7.52
CA LEU A 55 19.40 -16.38 7.54
C LEU A 55 18.73 -16.37 8.92
N ARG A 56 17.45 -15.97 9.00
CA ARG A 56 16.70 -16.02 10.26
C ARG A 56 15.53 -17.00 10.16
N HIS A 57 15.65 -18.02 11.01
CA HIS A 57 14.68 -19.04 11.39
C HIS A 57 13.25 -18.48 11.60
N PRO A 58 12.19 -19.30 11.42
CA PRO A 58 10.82 -18.91 11.71
C PRO A 58 10.59 -18.97 13.22
N ALA A 59 10.58 -17.81 13.89
CA ALA A 59 10.03 -17.64 15.23
C ALA A 59 9.95 -16.15 15.57
N TYR A 60 8.74 -15.58 15.47
CA TYR A 60 8.05 -14.83 16.52
C TYR A 60 6.91 -14.03 15.87
N ILE A 61 5.68 -14.34 16.27
CA ILE A 61 4.42 -13.75 15.79
C ILE A 61 4.29 -12.24 16.16
N PHE A 62 5.28 -11.68 16.86
CA PHE A 62 5.44 -10.24 17.14
C PHE A 62 6.87 -9.80 16.82
N GLY A 63 7.20 -9.65 15.54
CA GLY A 63 8.46 -9.06 15.10
C GLY A 63 8.46 -7.55 15.38
N LYS A 64 9.47 -7.07 16.12
CA LYS A 64 9.70 -5.67 16.55
C LYS A 64 9.05 -4.62 15.64
N LEU A 65 8.04 -3.92 16.14
CA LEU A 65 7.53 -2.69 15.51
C LEU A 65 8.70 -1.76 15.18
N HIS A 66 8.63 -1.12 14.01
CA HIS A 66 9.62 -0.09 13.62
C HIS A 66 9.71 0.96 14.75
N PRO A 67 10.92 1.40 15.16
CA PRO A 67 11.10 2.30 16.31
C PRO A 67 10.24 3.57 16.22
N SER A 68 9.94 4.05 15.01
CA SER A 68 9.03 5.19 14.80
C SER A 68 7.60 4.91 15.26
N ILE A 69 7.06 3.70 15.07
CA ILE A 69 5.69 3.36 15.47
C ILE A 69 5.62 3.20 16.99
N THR A 70 6.65 2.60 17.60
CA THR A 70 6.75 2.50 19.06
C THR A 70 6.79 3.87 19.73
N ASN A 71 7.56 4.82 19.19
CA ASN A 71 7.61 6.18 19.72
C ASN A 71 6.26 6.89 19.62
N LEU A 72 5.53 6.73 18.51
CA LEU A 72 4.19 7.30 18.36
C LEU A 72 3.16 6.63 19.28
N ALA A 73 3.26 5.32 19.51
CA ALA A 73 2.41 4.61 20.46
C ALA A 73 2.66 5.07 21.91
N VAL A 74 3.93 5.32 22.27
CA VAL A 74 4.28 5.91 23.57
C VAL A 74 3.73 7.33 23.68
N ALA A 75 3.86 8.15 22.63
CA ALA A 75 3.27 9.49 22.60
C ALA A 75 1.74 9.45 22.79
N LEU A 76 1.04 8.50 22.16
CA LEU A 76 -0.39 8.27 22.34
C LEU A 76 -0.74 7.87 23.78
N ALA A 77 0.05 6.99 24.40
CA ALA A 77 -0.15 6.60 25.79
C ALA A 77 0.05 7.78 26.76
N VAL A 78 1.07 8.60 26.53
CA VAL A 78 1.28 9.85 27.30
C VAL A 78 0.11 10.82 27.09
N TYR A 79 -0.35 10.98 25.85
CA TYR A 79 -1.48 11.84 25.51
C TYR A 79 -2.78 11.40 26.21
N LEU A 80 -3.06 10.09 26.23
CA LEU A 80 -4.17 9.51 26.98
C LEU A 80 -4.05 9.76 28.49
N GLY A 81 -2.85 9.61 29.05
CA GLY A 81 -2.60 9.89 30.47
C GLY A 81 -2.82 11.36 30.83
N VAL A 82 -2.31 12.29 30.01
CA VAL A 82 -2.50 13.73 30.18
C VAL A 82 -3.97 14.12 30.03
N GLY A 83 -4.66 13.58 29.01
CA GLY A 83 -6.10 13.79 28.80
C GLY A 83 -6.92 13.30 29.99
N THR A 84 -6.63 12.09 30.49
CA THR A 84 -7.29 11.52 31.67
C THR A 84 -7.11 12.40 32.90
N LEU A 85 -5.89 12.88 33.17
CA LEU A 85 -5.62 13.78 34.29
C LEU A 85 -6.35 15.12 34.15
N CYS A 86 -6.42 15.65 32.93
CA CYS A 86 -7.12 16.89 32.64
C CYS A 86 -8.63 16.75 32.88
N PHE A 87 -9.26 15.71 32.33
CA PHE A 87 -10.69 15.44 32.51
C PHE A 87 -11.06 14.98 33.92
N TYR A 88 -10.13 14.35 34.65
CA TYR A 88 -10.29 14.08 36.07
C TYR A 88 -10.41 15.39 36.88
N SER A 89 -9.60 16.40 36.53
CA SER A 89 -9.60 17.70 37.23
C SER A 89 -10.87 18.53 36.98
N VAL A 90 -11.57 18.28 35.87
CA VAL A 90 -12.83 18.96 35.51
C VAL A 90 -14.03 18.01 35.54
N LEU A 91 -13.91 16.87 36.23
CA LEU A 91 -14.93 15.83 36.22
C LEU A 91 -16.26 16.33 36.79
N ASP A 92 -16.23 17.27 37.74
CA ASP A 92 -17.44 17.87 38.32
C ASP A 92 -18.31 18.56 37.27
N ASP A 93 -17.70 19.14 36.23
CA ASP A 93 -18.37 19.81 35.11
C ASP A 93 -18.80 18.84 33.99
N ILE A 94 -18.59 17.54 34.15
CA ILE A 94 -19.08 16.48 33.25
C ILE A 94 -20.39 15.92 33.81
N LYS A 95 -21.44 15.86 32.99
CA LYS A 95 -22.74 15.25 33.34
C LYS A 95 -22.77 13.78 32.93
N GLY A 96 -23.52 12.99 33.68
CA GLY A 96 -23.73 11.55 33.44
C GLY A 96 -23.65 10.75 34.73
N ASN A 97 -23.96 9.46 34.65
CA ASN A 97 -23.86 8.55 35.79
C ASN A 97 -22.39 8.24 36.07
N LYS A 98 -21.86 8.77 37.17
CA LYS A 98 -20.48 8.58 37.59
C LYS A 98 -20.41 7.47 38.64
N GLU A 99 -19.49 6.54 38.45
CA GLU A 99 -19.27 5.42 39.36
C GLU A 99 -17.92 5.59 40.06
N ASN A 100 -16.85 5.71 39.28
CA ASN A 100 -15.50 5.90 39.78
C ASN A 100 -14.81 7.04 39.02
N PRO A 101 -14.44 8.14 39.69
CA PRO A 101 -13.86 9.32 39.05
C PRO A 101 -12.65 9.04 38.14
N MET A 102 -11.76 8.13 38.53
CA MET A 102 -10.58 7.79 37.73
C MET A 102 -10.95 6.96 36.50
N ILE A 103 -11.85 5.97 36.67
CA ILE A 103 -12.28 5.11 35.56
C ILE A 103 -13.14 5.91 34.58
N ASP A 104 -14.00 6.79 35.08
CA ASP A 104 -14.92 7.60 34.27
C ASP A 104 -14.17 8.64 33.43
N SER A 105 -13.15 9.29 34.01
CA SER A 105 -12.29 10.22 33.26
C SER A 105 -11.45 9.50 32.19
N LEU A 106 -10.92 8.31 32.49
CA LEU A 106 -10.19 7.50 31.51
C LEU A 106 -11.11 7.01 30.40
N TYR A 107 -12.30 6.51 30.76
CA TYR A 107 -13.33 6.07 29.84
C TYR A 107 -13.79 7.22 28.93
N PHE A 108 -14.09 8.39 29.49
CA PHE A 108 -14.43 9.59 28.70
C PHE A 108 -13.31 10.00 27.74
N THR A 109 -12.05 9.96 28.19
CA THR A 109 -10.88 10.28 27.36
C THR A 109 -10.77 9.32 26.18
N VAL A 110 -10.91 8.02 26.43
CA VAL A 110 -10.80 6.98 25.41
C VAL A 110 -11.96 7.03 24.44
N THR A 111 -13.21 7.10 24.90
CA THR A 111 -14.38 7.17 24.02
C THR A 111 -14.38 8.40 23.14
N THR A 112 -13.85 9.53 23.64
CA THR A 112 -13.66 10.76 22.87
C THR A 112 -12.54 10.62 21.84
N LEU A 113 -11.38 10.07 22.23
CA LEU A 113 -10.23 9.91 21.33
C LEU A 113 -10.49 8.88 20.23
N SER A 114 -11.20 7.80 20.57
CA SER A 114 -11.55 6.72 19.66
C SER A 114 -12.75 7.05 18.77
N THR A 115 -13.25 8.30 18.85
CA THR A 115 -14.43 8.81 18.13
C THR A 115 -15.70 7.98 18.29
N VAL A 116 -15.81 7.20 19.37
CA VAL A 116 -17.02 6.43 19.67
C VAL A 116 -18.07 7.37 20.27
N GLY A 117 -17.71 8.10 21.33
CA GLY A 117 -18.51 9.18 21.88
C GLY A 117 -19.97 8.83 22.21
N TYR A 118 -20.21 7.82 23.05
CA TYR A 118 -21.58 7.42 23.45
C TYR A 118 -22.45 8.56 23.99
N GLY A 119 -21.86 9.62 24.57
CA GLY A 119 -22.65 10.70 25.14
C GLY A 119 -23.38 10.34 26.44
N ASP A 120 -23.00 9.22 27.07
CA ASP A 120 -23.35 8.86 28.44
C ASP A 120 -22.65 9.76 29.47
N LEU A 121 -21.42 10.19 29.15
CA LEU A 121 -20.69 11.25 29.82
C LEU A 121 -20.50 12.43 28.86
N VAL A 122 -20.99 13.62 29.23
CA VAL A 122 -20.95 14.81 28.37
C VAL A 122 -20.47 16.07 29.10
N PRO A 123 -19.67 16.92 28.44
CA PRO A 123 -19.22 18.17 29.04
C PRO A 123 -20.38 19.16 29.19
N ASN A 124 -20.62 19.65 30.40
CA ASN A 124 -21.70 20.60 30.69
C ASN A 124 -21.21 22.06 30.60
N SER A 125 -20.01 22.33 31.14
CA SER A 125 -19.43 23.67 31.20
C SER A 125 -18.83 24.12 29.85
N THR A 126 -18.94 25.42 29.54
CA THR A 126 -18.35 26.03 28.34
C THR A 126 -16.84 25.78 28.26
N PHE A 127 -16.15 25.84 29.39
CA PHE A 127 -14.72 25.57 29.46
C PHE A 127 -14.38 24.14 29.04
N VAL A 128 -15.07 23.15 29.60
CA VAL A 128 -14.84 21.73 29.30
C VAL A 128 -15.19 21.39 27.85
N LYS A 129 -16.20 22.04 27.26
CA LYS A 129 -16.52 21.91 25.84
C LYS A 129 -15.37 22.38 24.95
N VAL A 130 -14.80 23.56 25.21
CA VAL A 130 -13.65 24.08 24.46
C VAL A 130 -12.42 23.18 24.63
N LEU A 131 -12.16 22.74 25.86
CA LEU A 131 -11.09 21.78 26.17
C LEU A 131 -11.24 20.50 25.35
N CYS A 132 -12.46 19.94 25.30
CA CYS A 132 -12.78 18.75 24.53
C CYS A 132 -12.53 18.95 23.02
N CYS A 133 -12.92 20.10 22.45
CA CYS A 133 -12.65 20.41 21.04
C CYS A 133 -11.14 20.42 20.73
N VAL A 134 -10.33 21.07 21.56
CA VAL A 134 -8.87 21.11 21.38
C VAL A 134 -8.27 19.70 21.51
N PHE A 135 -8.73 18.94 22.50
CA PHE A 135 -8.29 17.56 22.73
C PHE A 135 -8.61 16.63 21.55
N VAL A 136 -9.80 16.74 20.95
CA VAL A 136 -10.17 15.90 19.79
C VAL A 136 -9.31 16.22 18.57
N VAL A 137 -9.06 17.50 18.28
CA VAL A 137 -8.25 17.89 17.10
C VAL A 137 -6.82 17.36 17.19
N ILE A 138 -6.17 17.55 18.34
CA ILE A 138 -4.80 17.08 18.57
C ILE A 138 -4.76 15.55 18.58
N GLY A 139 -5.73 14.91 19.24
CA GLY A 139 -5.83 13.46 19.33
C GLY A 139 -6.01 12.79 17.97
N MET A 140 -6.91 13.31 17.14
CA MET A 140 -7.15 12.80 15.78
C MET A 140 -5.93 12.97 14.88
N ALA A 141 -5.19 14.07 15.00
CA ALA A 141 -3.93 14.23 14.27
C ALA A 141 -2.91 13.14 14.66
N LEU A 142 -2.78 12.85 15.96
CA LEU A 142 -1.86 11.81 16.45
C LEU A 142 -2.25 10.41 15.96
N VAL A 143 -3.55 10.06 16.02
CA VAL A 143 -4.08 8.80 15.49
C VAL A 143 -3.83 8.68 13.98
N GLY A 144 -4.06 9.77 13.23
CA GLY A 144 -3.79 9.85 11.80
C GLY A 144 -2.31 9.61 11.45
N LEU A 145 -1.38 10.15 12.23
CA LEU A 145 0.06 9.91 12.05
C LEU A 145 0.44 8.45 12.29
N ILE A 146 -0.13 7.81 13.31
CA ILE A 146 0.08 6.39 13.58
C ILE A 146 -0.43 5.55 12.42
N MET A 147 -1.63 5.85 11.90
CA MET A 147 -2.19 5.16 10.74
C MET A 147 -1.37 5.40 9.48
N SER A 148 -0.89 6.61 9.21
CA SER A 148 -0.03 6.88 8.05
C SER A 148 1.25 6.05 8.10
N LYS A 149 1.89 5.93 9.27
CA LYS A 149 3.09 5.09 9.43
C LYS A 149 2.81 3.60 9.33
N ALA A 150 1.63 3.17 9.75
CA ALA A 150 1.19 1.79 9.51
C ALA A 150 0.96 1.54 8.01
N ALA A 151 0.39 2.51 7.27
CA ALA A 151 0.21 2.42 5.83
C ALA A 151 1.54 2.38 5.08
N ASP A 152 2.48 3.27 5.43
CA ASP A 152 3.83 3.29 4.84
C ASP A 152 4.51 1.91 4.98
N TYR A 153 4.39 1.29 6.16
CA TYR A 153 4.93 -0.05 6.42
C TYR A 153 4.28 -1.15 5.56
N ILE A 154 2.97 -1.05 5.31
CA ILE A 154 2.27 -1.98 4.42
C ILE A 154 2.74 -1.78 2.97
N VAL A 155 2.86 -0.54 2.51
CA VAL A 155 3.31 -0.20 1.16
C VAL A 155 4.75 -0.67 0.91
N GLU A 156 5.67 -0.42 1.84
CA GLU A 156 7.07 -0.84 1.73
C GLU A 156 7.19 -2.37 1.62
N LYS A 157 6.30 -3.11 2.30
CA LYS A 157 6.19 -4.57 2.13
C LYS A 157 5.70 -4.98 0.75
N GLN A 158 4.78 -4.24 0.14
CA GLN A 158 4.31 -4.51 -1.22
C GLN A 158 5.41 -4.24 -2.25
N GLU A 159 6.17 -3.15 -2.11
CA GLU A 159 7.24 -2.78 -3.04
C GLU A 159 8.37 -3.82 -3.06
N MET A 160 8.77 -4.36 -1.89
CA MET A 160 9.77 -5.43 -1.84
C MET A 160 9.30 -6.74 -2.49
N LEU A 161 8.00 -7.05 -2.40
CA LEU A 161 7.45 -8.23 -3.07
C LEU A 161 7.42 -8.02 -4.59
N LEU A 162 7.10 -6.81 -5.05
CA LEU A 162 7.11 -6.41 -6.45
C LEU A 162 8.53 -6.49 -7.06
N VAL A 163 9.56 -5.95 -6.38
CA VAL A 163 10.94 -6.02 -6.88
C VAL A 163 11.42 -7.47 -6.97
N ASN A 164 11.12 -8.29 -5.95
CA ASN A 164 11.44 -9.72 -5.96
C ASN A 164 10.66 -10.49 -7.04
N SER A 165 9.46 -10.05 -7.39
CA SER A 165 8.67 -10.67 -8.45
C SER A 165 9.10 -10.23 -9.84
N LEU A 166 9.61 -9.01 -10.04
CA LEU A 166 10.26 -8.58 -11.28
C LEU A 166 11.51 -9.41 -11.60
N ASP A 167 12.34 -9.71 -10.59
CA ASP A 167 13.50 -10.60 -10.75
C ASP A 167 13.08 -12.04 -11.08
N LYS A 168 11.92 -12.48 -10.56
CA LYS A 168 11.33 -13.80 -10.82
C LYS A 168 10.55 -13.88 -12.16
N HIS A 169 10.10 -12.74 -12.69
CA HIS A 169 9.40 -12.57 -13.96
C HIS A 169 10.27 -12.94 -15.17
N GLN A 170 11.60 -12.87 -15.02
CA GLN A 170 12.53 -13.36 -16.04
C GLN A 170 12.47 -14.89 -16.21
N LYS A 171 11.88 -15.64 -15.26
CA LYS A 171 11.78 -17.11 -15.31
C LYS A 171 10.36 -17.67 -15.49
N ASN A 172 9.30 -16.96 -15.08
CA ASN A 172 7.92 -17.44 -15.18
C ASN A 172 6.97 -16.31 -15.66
N GLY A 173 6.10 -16.61 -16.63
CA GLY A 173 5.30 -15.62 -17.35
C GLY A 173 4.33 -14.75 -16.52
N PRO A 174 3.91 -13.60 -17.07
CA PRO A 174 3.33 -12.47 -16.34
C PRO A 174 1.95 -12.68 -15.73
N SER A 175 1.15 -13.62 -16.24
CA SER A 175 -0.23 -13.83 -15.79
C SER A 175 -0.33 -14.57 -14.45
N LYS A 176 0.69 -15.32 -14.04
CA LYS A 176 0.59 -16.20 -12.86
C LYS A 176 1.02 -15.53 -11.55
N ILE A 177 1.84 -14.47 -11.63
CA ILE A 177 2.40 -13.81 -10.44
C ILE A 177 1.49 -12.67 -9.96
N MET A 178 0.91 -11.88 -10.88
CA MET A 178 0.01 -10.77 -10.52
C MET A 178 -1.30 -11.24 -9.85
N GLY A 179 -1.79 -12.44 -10.21
CA GLY A 179 -2.94 -13.06 -9.53
C GLY A 179 -2.60 -13.59 -8.13
N MET A 180 -1.35 -13.93 -7.85
CA MET A 180 -0.93 -14.43 -6.53
C MET A 180 -0.79 -13.31 -5.49
N GLU A 181 -0.31 -12.11 -5.87
CA GLU A 181 -0.18 -10.98 -4.94
C GLU A 181 -1.53 -10.34 -4.58
N THR A 182 -2.42 -10.14 -5.56
CA THR A 182 -3.79 -9.65 -5.32
C THR A 182 -4.52 -10.53 -4.31
N ASN A 183 -4.38 -11.85 -4.45
CA ASN A 183 -5.01 -12.81 -3.56
C ASN A 183 -4.48 -12.67 -2.13
N ASN A 184 -3.19 -12.40 -1.93
CA ASN A 184 -2.61 -12.24 -0.61
C ASN A 184 -3.20 -11.03 0.15
N VAL A 185 -3.38 -9.88 -0.51
CA VAL A 185 -3.99 -8.69 0.11
C VAL A 185 -5.45 -8.96 0.48
N ILE A 186 -6.20 -9.63 -0.41
CA ILE A 186 -7.59 -10.03 -0.14
C ILE A 186 -7.67 -11.02 1.04
N TYR A 187 -6.78 -12.01 1.11
CA TYR A 187 -6.72 -12.95 2.25
C TYR A 187 -6.34 -12.26 3.56
N ASN A 188 -5.39 -11.32 3.54
CA ASN A 188 -5.02 -10.53 4.71
C ASN A 188 -6.19 -9.66 5.20
N CYS A 189 -6.91 -9.01 4.27
CA CYS A 189 -8.11 -8.25 4.58
C CYS A 189 -9.21 -9.14 5.18
N LEU A 190 -9.43 -10.33 4.60
CA LEU A 190 -10.41 -11.29 5.09
C LEU A 190 -10.03 -11.84 6.46
N LEU A 191 -8.74 -12.13 6.70
CA LEU A 191 -8.22 -12.54 7.99
C LEU A 191 -8.39 -11.43 9.04
N ALA A 192 -8.07 -10.18 8.71
CA ALA A 192 -8.27 -9.04 9.59
C ALA A 192 -9.75 -8.87 9.96
N GLY A 193 -10.66 -8.99 8.99
CA GLY A 193 -12.11 -8.97 9.20
C GLY A 193 -12.61 -10.13 10.08
N ALA A 194 -12.07 -11.34 9.90
CA ALA A 194 -12.39 -12.50 10.74
C ALA A 194 -11.90 -12.31 12.19
N VAL A 195 -10.67 -11.82 12.38
CA VAL A 195 -10.12 -11.51 13.71
C VAL A 195 -10.96 -10.44 14.42
N LEU A 196 -11.36 -9.38 13.70
CA LEU A 196 -12.24 -8.34 14.25
C LEU A 196 -13.62 -8.89 14.62
N SER A 197 -14.18 -9.80 13.79
CA SER A 197 -15.46 -10.45 14.08
C SER A 197 -15.41 -11.32 15.34
N ILE A 198 -14.32 -12.07 15.55
CA ILE A 198 -14.09 -12.84 16.78
C ILE A 198 -13.97 -11.90 17.99
N PHE A 199 -13.23 -10.79 17.84
CA PHE A 199 -13.08 -9.79 18.88
C PHE A 199 -14.41 -9.14 19.29
N MET A 200 -15.29 -8.87 18.32
CA MET A 200 -16.66 -8.43 18.56
C MET A 200 -17.46 -9.47 19.34
N PHE A 201 -17.38 -10.74 18.95
CA PHE A 201 -18.10 -11.81 19.65
C PHE A 201 -17.70 -11.94 21.13
N VAL A 202 -16.42 -11.76 21.45
CA VAL A 202 -15.92 -11.72 22.84
C VAL A 202 -16.56 -10.55 23.60
N GLY A 203 -16.65 -9.37 22.99
CA GLY A 203 -17.32 -8.21 23.58
C GLY A 203 -18.82 -8.45 23.83
N THR A 204 -19.51 -9.15 22.93
CA THR A 204 -20.93 -9.47 23.07
C THR A 204 -21.17 -10.38 24.27
N ILE A 205 -20.35 -11.42 24.43
CA ILE A 205 -20.44 -12.32 25.58
C ILE A 205 -20.22 -11.53 26.88
N PHE A 206 -19.25 -10.61 26.88
CA PHE A 206 -18.98 -9.77 28.06
C PHE A 206 -20.18 -8.91 28.44
N LEU A 207 -20.79 -8.18 27.50
CA LEU A 207 -21.96 -7.35 27.77
C LEU A 207 -23.19 -8.15 28.23
N TYR A 208 -23.42 -9.32 27.61
CA TYR A 208 -24.53 -10.19 27.97
C TYR A 208 -24.39 -10.74 29.40
N VAL A 209 -23.18 -11.18 29.80
CA VAL A 209 -22.95 -11.82 31.10
C VAL A 209 -22.75 -10.82 32.23
N PHE A 210 -22.01 -9.73 32.00
CA PHE A 210 -21.59 -8.81 33.06
C PHE A 210 -22.47 -7.56 33.17
N GLU A 211 -22.93 -6.99 32.06
CA GLU A 211 -23.82 -5.82 32.07
C GLU A 211 -25.31 -6.24 32.04
N GLY A 212 -25.60 -7.53 31.83
CA GLY A 212 -26.97 -8.06 31.80
C GLY A 212 -27.82 -7.52 30.64
N LEU A 213 -27.17 -7.03 29.58
CA LEU A 213 -27.83 -6.57 28.37
C LEU A 213 -28.46 -7.76 27.63
N ASP A 214 -29.59 -7.55 26.95
CA ASP A 214 -30.15 -8.57 26.07
C ASP A 214 -29.13 -8.96 24.98
N PHE A 215 -29.26 -10.18 24.44
CA PHE A 215 -28.31 -10.67 23.45
C PHE A 215 -28.25 -9.78 22.20
N ILE A 216 -29.41 -9.29 21.73
CA ILE A 216 -29.47 -8.42 20.55
C ILE A 216 -28.91 -7.03 20.85
N ASP A 217 -29.27 -6.47 22.01
CA ASP A 217 -28.74 -5.18 22.48
C ASP A 217 -27.23 -5.22 22.66
N SER A 218 -26.69 -6.37 23.10
CA SER A 218 -25.24 -6.59 23.25
C SER A 218 -24.54 -6.58 21.90
N ILE A 219 -25.03 -7.33 20.91
CA ILE A 219 -24.46 -7.32 19.55
C ILE A 219 -24.53 -5.92 18.96
N TYR A 220 -25.67 -5.26 19.11
CA TYR A 220 -25.89 -3.91 18.60
C TYR A 220 -24.91 -2.91 19.23
N CYS A 221 -24.77 -2.91 20.56
CA CYS A 221 -23.82 -2.04 21.27
C CYS A 221 -22.37 -2.29 20.83
N ILE A 222 -21.95 -3.55 20.74
CA ILE A 222 -20.60 -3.90 20.27
C ILE A 222 -20.35 -3.45 18.83
N CYS A 223 -21.34 -3.64 17.96
CA CYS A 223 -21.26 -3.21 16.56
C CYS A 223 -21.14 -1.69 16.44
N THR A 224 -22.01 -0.93 17.10
CA THR A 224 -21.97 0.55 17.06
C THR A 224 -20.70 1.10 17.71
N THR A 225 -20.12 0.38 18.67
CA THR A 225 -18.85 0.75 19.29
C THR A 225 -17.66 0.54 18.37
N ILE A 226 -17.49 -0.69 17.83
CA ILE A 226 -16.33 -0.99 16.97
C ILE A 226 -16.37 -0.16 15.69
N THR A 227 -17.56 0.07 15.13
CA THR A 227 -17.75 0.93 13.96
C THR A 227 -17.65 2.44 14.26
N THR A 228 -17.39 2.81 15.51
CA THR A 228 -17.29 4.22 15.97
C THR A 228 -18.55 5.06 15.71
N LEU A 229 -19.72 4.43 15.64
CA LEU A 229 -21.03 5.11 15.55
C LEU A 229 -21.46 5.67 16.90
N GLY A 230 -21.38 4.83 17.95
CA GLY A 230 -21.63 5.18 19.35
C GLY A 230 -22.90 6.00 19.62
N TYR A 231 -24.08 5.50 19.23
CA TYR A 231 -25.35 6.23 19.42
C TYR A 231 -25.69 6.58 20.87
N GLY A 232 -25.16 5.84 21.84
CA GLY A 232 -25.31 6.17 23.27
C GLY A 232 -26.53 5.64 23.98
N ASP A 233 -27.43 4.97 23.25
CA ASP A 233 -28.63 4.34 23.79
C ASP A 233 -28.32 3.11 24.65
N LYS A 234 -27.23 2.41 24.35
CA LYS A 234 -26.62 1.36 25.18
C LYS A 234 -25.15 1.69 25.38
N ALA A 235 -24.69 1.64 26.62
CA ALA A 235 -23.30 1.94 26.99
C ALA A 235 -22.91 1.15 28.24
N PHE A 236 -21.60 1.16 28.56
CA PHE A 236 -21.06 0.49 29.74
C PHE A 236 -21.46 1.26 31.00
N ALA A 237 -22.38 0.70 31.78
CA ALA A 237 -22.89 1.34 32.98
C ALA A 237 -22.00 1.03 34.19
N SER A 238 -21.57 -0.22 34.35
CA SER A 238 -20.80 -0.62 35.53
C SER A 238 -19.36 -0.11 35.50
N ALA A 239 -18.77 0.13 36.68
CA ALA A 239 -17.37 0.51 36.80
C ALA A 239 -16.42 -0.55 36.18
N GLY A 240 -16.75 -1.83 36.32
CA GLY A 240 -15.99 -2.94 35.72
C GLY A 240 -16.10 -2.96 34.19
N GLY A 241 -17.30 -2.70 33.66
CA GLY A 241 -17.55 -2.60 32.23
C GLY A 241 -16.81 -1.44 31.59
N ARG A 242 -16.79 -0.26 32.23
CA ARG A 242 -16.03 0.90 31.74
C ARG A 242 -14.53 0.62 31.69
N LEU A 243 -13.98 -0.06 32.69
CA LEU A 243 -12.58 -0.47 32.69
C LEU A 243 -12.26 -1.44 31.54
N PHE A 244 -13.14 -2.41 31.30
CA PHE A 244 -13.03 -3.30 30.15
C PHE A 244 -13.12 -2.52 28.82
N ALA A 245 -14.09 -1.61 28.71
CA ALA A 245 -14.33 -0.81 27.53
C ALA A 245 -13.12 0.04 27.14
N VAL A 246 -12.41 0.62 28.11
CA VAL A 246 -11.18 1.41 27.85
C VAL A 246 -10.17 0.65 26.99
N LEU A 247 -9.81 -0.57 27.38
CA LEU A 247 -8.83 -1.36 26.62
C LEU A 247 -9.44 -1.93 25.34
N TRP A 248 -10.69 -2.39 25.43
CA TRP A 248 -11.37 -3.05 24.34
C TRP A 248 -11.67 -2.09 23.18
N ILE A 249 -12.12 -0.87 23.45
CA ILE A 249 -12.37 0.18 22.45
C ILE A 249 -11.07 0.58 21.75
N LEU A 250 -9.97 0.77 22.47
CA LEU A 250 -8.68 1.13 21.85
C LEU A 250 -8.19 0.06 20.88
N ILE A 251 -8.25 -1.22 21.27
CA ILE A 251 -7.86 -2.33 20.41
C ILE A 251 -8.83 -2.45 19.23
N GLY A 252 -10.12 -2.33 19.48
CA GLY A 252 -11.19 -2.45 18.49
C GLY A 252 -11.13 -1.37 17.40
N THR A 253 -10.95 -0.11 17.80
CA THR A 253 -10.83 1.01 16.86
C THR A 253 -9.56 0.94 16.03
N PHE A 254 -8.43 0.51 16.62
CA PHE A 254 -7.23 0.24 15.86
C PHE A 254 -7.43 -0.91 14.86
N GLY A 255 -8.13 -1.98 15.26
CA GLY A 255 -8.50 -3.10 14.39
C GLY A 255 -9.39 -2.67 13.21
N LEU A 256 -10.40 -1.82 13.48
CA LEU A 256 -11.22 -1.23 12.41
C LEU A 256 -10.37 -0.39 11.46
N GLY A 257 -9.49 0.46 11.98
CA GLY A 257 -8.62 1.30 11.15
C GLY A 257 -7.71 0.48 10.24
N GLN A 258 -7.17 -0.65 10.71
CA GLN A 258 -6.44 -1.58 9.86
C GLN A 258 -7.32 -2.20 8.77
N LEU A 259 -8.54 -2.61 9.09
CA LEU A 259 -9.46 -3.17 8.11
C LEU A 259 -9.76 -2.14 7.01
N LEU A 260 -10.05 -0.90 7.38
CA LEU A 260 -10.29 0.20 6.44
C LEU A 260 -9.06 0.48 5.56
N MET A 261 -7.86 0.38 6.12
CA MET A 261 -6.61 0.53 5.38
C MET A 261 -6.42 -0.57 4.33
N TYR A 262 -6.65 -1.85 4.68
CA TYR A 262 -6.62 -2.95 3.70
C TYR A 262 -7.69 -2.80 2.61
N VAL A 263 -8.88 -2.31 2.97
CA VAL A 263 -9.92 -2.01 1.97
C VAL A 263 -9.46 -0.88 1.04
N ALA A 264 -8.89 0.20 1.58
CA ALA A 264 -8.35 1.30 0.79
C ALA A 264 -7.22 0.85 -0.14
N GLU A 265 -6.37 -0.09 0.32
CA GLU A 265 -5.32 -0.73 -0.47
C GLU A 265 -5.92 -1.50 -1.64
N ILE A 266 -6.90 -2.39 -1.41
CA ILE A 266 -7.59 -3.15 -2.48
C ILE A 266 -8.18 -2.20 -3.54
N LEU A 267 -8.85 -1.13 -3.08
CA LEU A 267 -9.46 -0.14 -3.98
C LEU A 267 -8.39 0.62 -4.79
N THR A 268 -7.27 0.99 -4.19
CA THR A 268 -6.19 1.73 -4.84
C THR A 268 -5.39 0.85 -5.80
N GLU A 269 -5.09 -0.38 -5.39
CA GLU A 269 -4.27 -1.34 -6.13
C GLU A 269 -4.96 -1.77 -7.43
N SER A 270 -6.30 -1.85 -7.44
CA SER A 270 -7.09 -2.16 -8.64
C SER A 270 -6.87 -1.13 -9.77
N ARG A 271 -6.81 0.17 -9.42
CA ARG A 271 -6.61 1.27 -10.37
C ARG A 271 -5.17 1.29 -10.89
N GLN A 272 -4.20 1.08 -10.00
CA GLN A 272 -2.78 1.06 -10.37
C GLN A 272 -2.46 -0.13 -11.28
N ARG A 273 -2.98 -1.34 -10.98
CA ARG A 273 -2.77 -2.52 -11.81
C ARG A 273 -3.40 -2.40 -13.20
N ALA A 274 -4.59 -1.81 -13.31
CA ALA A 274 -5.23 -1.59 -14.59
C ALA A 274 -4.39 -0.70 -15.52
N LEU A 275 -3.81 0.38 -14.99
CA LEU A 275 -2.92 1.27 -15.74
C LEU A 275 -1.62 0.57 -16.15
N VAL A 276 -0.98 -0.15 -15.24
CA VAL A 276 0.27 -0.90 -15.54
C VAL A 276 0.02 -1.96 -16.60
N ASN A 277 -1.05 -2.75 -16.49
CA ASN A 277 -1.40 -3.75 -17.48
C ASN A 277 -1.77 -3.13 -18.83
N TRP A 278 -2.49 -2.01 -18.81
CA TRP A 278 -2.82 -1.28 -20.03
C TRP A 278 -1.55 -0.80 -20.73
N VAL A 279 -0.63 -0.12 -20.03
CA VAL A 279 0.63 0.37 -20.62
C VAL A 279 1.55 -0.78 -21.07
N THR A 280 1.62 -1.87 -20.31
CA THR A 280 2.50 -3.01 -20.62
C THR A 280 1.99 -3.81 -21.83
N ASN A 281 0.67 -4.06 -21.89
CA ASN A 281 0.05 -4.76 -23.02
C ASN A 281 -0.28 -3.85 -24.21
N TRP A 282 -0.05 -2.54 -24.06
CA TRP A 282 -0.23 -1.59 -25.15
C TRP A 282 0.72 -1.96 -26.31
N ARG A 283 0.12 -2.47 -27.38
CA ARG A 283 0.80 -2.81 -28.64
C ARG A 283 1.46 -1.56 -29.21
N MET A 284 2.77 -1.65 -29.46
CA MET A 284 3.51 -0.62 -30.18
C MET A 284 2.91 -0.44 -31.57
N THR A 285 2.31 0.72 -31.77
CA THR A 285 1.87 1.20 -33.08
C THR A 285 2.90 2.23 -33.55
N ASN A 286 3.02 2.48 -34.85
CA ASN A 286 3.94 3.51 -35.38
C ASN A 286 3.74 4.89 -34.73
N LEU A 287 2.51 5.21 -34.32
CA LEU A 287 2.18 6.44 -33.59
C LEU A 287 2.81 6.52 -32.19
N VAL A 288 3.04 5.37 -31.55
CA VAL A 288 3.70 5.24 -30.24
C VAL A 288 5.20 5.26 -30.39
N LEU A 289 5.72 4.65 -31.46
CA LEU A 289 7.14 4.73 -31.81
C LEU A 289 7.54 6.19 -32.01
N ASN A 290 6.79 6.93 -32.85
CA ASN A 290 7.05 8.35 -33.10
C ASN A 290 6.83 9.25 -31.87
N ALA A 291 6.06 8.79 -30.87
CA ALA A 291 5.85 9.53 -29.63
C ALA A 291 6.88 9.17 -28.53
N ALA A 292 7.57 8.03 -28.69
CA ALA A 292 8.66 7.59 -27.83
C ALA A 292 10.02 8.05 -28.36
N ASP A 293 10.15 8.20 -29.67
CA ASP A 293 11.30 8.75 -30.40
C ASP A 293 11.45 10.25 -30.06
N ILE A 294 12.32 10.56 -29.11
CA ILE A 294 12.59 11.94 -28.66
C ILE A 294 13.59 12.60 -29.61
N GLU A 295 14.52 11.81 -30.16
CA GLU A 295 15.57 12.27 -31.08
C GLU A 295 15.09 12.46 -32.53
N ASN A 296 13.88 11.99 -32.85
CA ASN A 296 13.20 12.10 -34.14
C ASN A 296 14.03 11.49 -35.29
N ASP A 297 14.73 10.39 -35.01
CA ASP A 297 15.58 9.65 -35.95
C ASP A 297 14.83 8.45 -36.59
N GLY A 298 13.59 8.22 -36.17
CA GLY A 298 12.75 7.10 -36.60
C GLY A 298 13.01 5.79 -35.86
N VAL A 299 13.86 5.80 -34.82
CA VAL A 299 14.28 4.63 -34.04
C VAL A 299 14.20 4.93 -32.54
N ALA A 300 13.16 4.44 -31.88
CA ALA A 300 13.11 4.56 -30.42
C ALA A 300 14.15 3.63 -29.75
N GLU A 301 15.15 4.20 -29.07
CA GLU A 301 16.12 3.41 -28.32
C GLU A 301 15.49 2.79 -27.06
N THR A 302 16.15 1.79 -26.47
CA THR A 302 15.65 1.10 -25.28
C THR A 302 15.39 2.06 -24.10
N ALA A 303 16.23 3.08 -23.95
CA ALA A 303 16.08 4.10 -22.92
C ALA A 303 14.86 5.01 -23.18
N GLU A 304 14.69 5.50 -24.39
CA GLU A 304 13.54 6.33 -24.79
C GLU A 304 12.22 5.58 -24.65
N PHE A 305 12.18 4.32 -25.08
CA PHE A 305 11.02 3.44 -24.91
C PHE A 305 10.68 3.25 -23.42
N ALA A 306 11.69 3.03 -22.57
CA ALA A 306 11.48 2.88 -21.13
C ALA A 306 10.96 4.19 -20.50
N VAL A 307 11.55 5.33 -20.83
CA VAL A 307 11.11 6.65 -20.34
C VAL A 307 9.67 6.94 -20.78
N HIS A 308 9.33 6.69 -22.04
CA HIS A 308 7.98 6.87 -22.56
C HIS A 308 6.96 5.98 -21.83
N LYS A 309 7.28 4.69 -21.62
CA LYS A 309 6.42 3.76 -20.87
C LYS A 309 6.27 4.19 -19.40
N LEU A 310 7.34 4.65 -18.75
CA LEU A 310 7.30 5.14 -17.37
C LEU A 310 6.47 6.42 -17.23
N LYS A 311 6.58 7.33 -18.21
CA LYS A 311 5.73 8.52 -18.32
C LYS A 311 4.26 8.15 -18.53
N ALA A 312 3.97 7.19 -19.42
CA ALA A 312 2.61 6.70 -19.66
C ALA A 312 2.00 5.99 -18.43
N MET A 313 2.83 5.36 -17.60
CA MET A 313 2.42 4.81 -16.29
C MET A 313 2.20 5.89 -15.21
N GLY A 314 2.52 7.16 -15.49
CA GLY A 314 2.46 8.26 -14.54
C GLY A 314 3.49 8.16 -13.41
N ARG A 315 4.53 7.34 -13.57
CA ARG A 315 5.61 7.17 -12.57
C ARG A 315 6.63 8.31 -12.62
N ILE A 316 6.76 8.94 -13.77
CA ILE A 316 7.69 10.06 -14.00
C ILE A 316 6.91 11.17 -14.68
N SER A 317 7.00 12.40 -14.16
CA SER A 317 6.39 13.57 -14.79
C SER A 317 7.29 14.14 -15.89
N GLN A 318 6.73 14.94 -16.80
CA GLN A 318 7.54 15.63 -17.82
C GLN A 318 8.53 16.62 -17.19
N GLU A 319 8.20 17.16 -16.01
CA GLU A 319 9.08 18.06 -15.26
C GLU A 319 10.29 17.34 -14.68
N ASP A 320 10.12 16.10 -14.22
CA ASP A 320 11.23 15.29 -13.72
C ASP A 320 12.17 14.91 -14.85
N ILE A 321 11.62 14.53 -16.02
CA ILE A 321 12.41 14.23 -17.22
C ILE A 321 13.20 15.45 -17.65
N SER A 322 12.58 16.63 -17.72
CA SER A 322 13.26 17.85 -18.16
C SER A 322 14.36 18.30 -17.19
N ARG A 323 14.19 18.08 -15.88
CA ARG A 323 15.25 18.32 -14.88
C ARG A 323 16.44 17.39 -15.09
N LEU A 324 16.20 16.10 -15.30
CA LEU A 324 17.26 15.11 -15.54
C LEU A 324 17.98 15.36 -16.86
N MET A 325 17.25 15.70 -17.92
CA MET A 325 17.84 16.07 -19.21
C MET A 325 18.70 17.34 -19.11
N LYS A 326 18.25 18.33 -18.33
CA LYS A 326 19.03 19.55 -18.10
C LYS A 326 20.31 19.26 -17.32
N GLU A 327 20.26 18.41 -16.30
CA GLU A 327 21.45 17.98 -15.57
C GLU A 327 22.42 17.21 -16.48
N PHE A 328 21.89 16.38 -17.38
CA PHE A 328 22.68 15.70 -18.39
C PHE A 328 23.36 16.70 -19.36
N GLU A 329 22.62 17.68 -19.88
CA GLU A 329 23.17 18.73 -20.77
C GLU A 329 24.25 19.59 -20.07
N ASP A 330 24.07 19.87 -18.77
CA ASP A 330 25.06 20.63 -17.99
C ASP A 330 26.36 19.81 -17.78
N LEU A 331 26.26 18.49 -17.72
CA LEU A 331 27.38 17.56 -17.56
C LEU A 331 28.04 17.19 -18.89
N ASP A 332 27.30 17.14 -20.00
CA ASP A 332 27.82 16.85 -21.34
C ASP A 332 28.49 18.10 -21.95
N VAL A 333 29.69 18.41 -21.41
CA VAL A 333 30.50 19.55 -21.85
C VAL A 333 30.83 19.48 -23.34
N HIS A 334 30.95 18.26 -23.88
CA HIS A 334 31.27 18.01 -25.27
C HIS A 334 30.05 17.96 -26.20
N LYS A 335 28.83 18.03 -25.66
CA LYS A 335 27.56 17.92 -26.39
C LYS A 335 27.52 16.72 -27.32
N CYS A 336 28.12 15.61 -26.89
CA CYS A 336 28.25 14.42 -27.72
C CYS A 336 27.07 13.47 -27.54
N GLY A 337 26.13 13.77 -26.64
CA GLY A 337 24.99 12.91 -26.31
C GLY A 337 25.37 11.74 -25.39
N PHE A 338 26.60 11.70 -24.89
CA PHE A 338 27.11 10.65 -24.01
C PHE A 338 27.94 11.27 -22.89
N LEU A 339 27.81 10.75 -21.67
CA LEU A 339 28.69 11.16 -20.57
C LEU A 339 29.93 10.26 -20.53
N SER A 340 31.09 10.84 -20.79
CA SER A 340 32.38 10.18 -20.61
C SER A 340 33.00 10.51 -19.25
N ALA A 341 33.96 9.69 -18.79
CA ALA A 341 34.69 9.97 -17.56
C ALA A 341 35.42 11.33 -17.61
N SER A 342 35.85 11.76 -18.81
CA SER A 342 36.42 13.08 -19.05
C SER A 342 35.42 14.21 -18.79
N ASP A 343 34.16 14.07 -19.22
CA ASP A 343 33.11 15.07 -19.02
C ASP A 343 32.85 15.34 -17.54
N LEU A 344 32.83 14.28 -16.74
CA LEU A 344 32.61 14.36 -15.29
C LEU A 344 33.78 15.08 -14.57
N VAL A 345 35.02 14.83 -15.00
CA VAL A 345 36.20 15.53 -14.46
C VAL A 345 36.16 17.01 -14.83
N PHE A 346 35.79 17.34 -16.07
CA PHE A 346 35.66 18.73 -16.52
C PHE A 346 34.54 19.47 -15.79
N ALA A 347 33.38 18.83 -15.60
CA ALA A 347 32.25 19.40 -14.86
C ALA A 347 32.59 19.67 -13.37
N GLN A 348 33.36 18.78 -12.73
CA GLN A 348 33.84 18.97 -11.35
C GLN A 348 34.85 20.11 -11.20
N THR A 349 35.64 20.39 -12.25
CA THR A 349 36.65 21.46 -12.22
C THR A 349 36.04 22.86 -12.42
N LYS A 350 34.77 22.93 -12.86
CA LYS A 350 34.05 24.17 -13.19
C LYS A 350 33.11 24.65 -12.07
N ARG A 351 32.93 23.85 -11.02
CA ARG A 351 32.22 24.18 -9.79
C ARG A 351 33.18 24.77 -8.77
#